data_AF-A0A0L7R433-F1
#
_entry.id   AF-A0A0L7R433-F1
#
_cell.length_a   1.000
_cell.length_b   1.000
_cell.length_c   1.000
_cell.angle_alpha   90.00
_cell.angle_beta   90.00
_cell.angle_gamma   90.00
#
_symmetry.space_group_name_H-M   'P 1'
#
loop_
_entity.id
_entity.type
_entity.pdbx_description
1 polymer ?
#
loop_
_entity_poly.entity_id
_entity_poly.type
_entity_poly.pdbx_seq_one_letter_code
_entity_poly.pdbx_strand_id
1 'polypeptide(L)'
;IPQNQRRMDEARQQALLKEPPEISWENTLGAPDGVPFDEDTKELLRKCIDVSTPTPTTLPQIIKRSEAFPINFPINTTRCSALRDRGVSTNILEMNANSVYPLVHEAMLPLLARWLKHKRIYGSAIERAMYKDMGLVQFIHRLLEKRAVHFYGSDDRWKLIDGKTGVEGWENVGTDHEKEPLVLTKCLSYDEIKLSAMMAMSSHTEFINDGARENRGVVSTDPDSVQPRGVIIGVVGARFKRPRAMEYQDILITPLQNTVENGFGPPTSGSPEELHGMRALWAKFYGEDYHPLYDEALKRLKSKENKRYLTLTTQTIFDIENYMKRTLLTVEIILLEANTRAEKQNTTAFLHVVGFGLGVWRVIQDQEVYFLKTFEIALRKMNKKLRYVSDIMFAYFHQQKCGDAGNGDYLGDIKIHFALREPHSRLFRASDTNKLLVVTYAWDGNALPGNEFWGGCLSSSGDPAAACSTQIAELHTSRINPRACGASLHIASAQHGILHVSDYSKLHIA
;
A
#
# COMPACT_ATOMS: atom_id res chain seq x y z
N ILE A 1 -10.57 22.78 35.29
CA ILE A 1 -11.64 22.19 34.44
C ILE A 1 -12.63 21.48 35.36
N PRO A 2 -13.94 21.78 35.34
CA PRO A 2 -14.91 21.13 36.22
C PRO A 2 -14.95 19.61 35.99
N GLN A 3 -15.06 18.83 37.06
CA GLN A 3 -14.97 17.35 37.06
C GLN A 3 -15.99 16.67 36.13
N ASN A 4 -17.17 17.28 35.93
CA ASN A 4 -18.19 16.81 35.00
C ASN A 4 -17.82 16.96 33.53
N GLN A 5 -17.10 18.04 33.16
CA GLN A 5 -16.66 18.24 31.78
C GLN A 5 -15.63 17.18 31.39
N ARG A 6 -14.70 16.89 32.31
CA ARG A 6 -13.68 15.86 32.13
C ARG A 6 -14.29 14.46 31.91
N ARG A 7 -15.29 14.07 32.70
CA ARG A 7 -16.00 12.79 32.55
C ARG A 7 -16.72 12.68 31.20
N MET A 8 -17.35 13.76 30.73
CA MET A 8 -17.99 13.76 29.42
C MET A 8 -16.99 13.66 28.27
N ASP A 9 -15.85 14.34 28.37
CA ASP A 9 -14.79 14.30 27.35
C ASP A 9 -14.17 12.88 27.30
N GLU A 10 -13.92 12.25 28.45
CA GLU A 10 -13.46 10.86 28.56
C GLU A 10 -14.46 9.88 27.93
N ALA A 11 -15.76 10.04 28.19
CA ALA A 11 -16.80 9.20 27.59
C ALA A 11 -16.88 9.34 26.06
N ARG A 12 -16.72 10.56 25.51
CA ARG A 12 -16.68 10.77 24.06
C ARG A 12 -15.47 10.13 23.40
N GLN A 13 -14.29 10.27 24.02
CA GLN A 13 -13.09 9.61 23.52
C GLN A 13 -13.24 8.08 23.55
N GLN A 14 -13.89 7.54 24.58
CA GLN A 14 -14.27 6.11 24.63
C GLN A 14 -15.27 5.70 23.55
N ALA A 15 -16.23 6.57 23.19
CA ALA A 15 -17.18 6.28 22.12
C ALA A 15 -16.47 6.21 20.77
N LEU A 16 -15.54 7.13 20.47
CA LEU A 16 -14.79 7.12 19.21
C LEU A 16 -13.91 5.89 19.03
N LEU A 17 -13.45 5.27 20.12
CA LEU A 17 -12.72 4.00 20.08
C LEU A 17 -13.62 2.82 19.65
N LYS A 18 -14.94 2.96 19.74
CA LYS A 18 -15.92 1.89 19.47
C LYS A 18 -16.77 2.16 18.23
N GLU A 19 -17.03 3.42 17.93
CA GLU A 19 -17.90 3.86 16.84
C GLU A 19 -17.09 4.72 15.85
N PRO A 20 -16.54 4.10 14.78
CA PRO A 20 -15.89 4.82 13.70
C PRO A 20 -16.80 5.87 13.07
N PRO A 21 -16.26 7.05 12.69
CA PRO A 21 -17.03 8.02 11.93
C PRO A 21 -17.38 7.48 10.53
N GLU A 22 -18.52 7.93 10.01
CA GLU A 22 -18.73 7.92 8.56
C GLU A 22 -17.79 8.92 7.91
N ILE A 23 -17.20 8.56 6.76
CA ILE A 23 -16.36 9.47 5.99
C ILE A 23 -16.89 9.61 4.57
N SER A 24 -17.07 10.86 4.13
CA SER A 24 -17.29 11.21 2.73
C SER A 24 -16.00 11.82 2.20
N TRP A 25 -15.53 11.33 1.06
CA TRP A 25 -14.28 11.76 0.44
C TRP A 25 -14.44 11.63 -1.06
N GLU A 26 -14.14 12.69 -1.79
CA GLU A 26 -14.30 12.75 -3.25
C GLU A 26 -13.29 11.88 -4.01
N ASN A 27 -12.12 11.63 -3.41
CA ASN A 27 -11.03 10.86 -4.01
C ASN A 27 -11.18 9.32 -3.85
N THR A 28 -12.43 8.84 -3.75
CA THR A 28 -12.81 7.43 -3.56
C THR A 28 -13.31 6.85 -4.88
N LEU A 29 -13.08 5.57 -5.17
CA LEU A 29 -13.60 4.91 -6.38
C LEU A 29 -15.13 4.78 -6.42
N GLY A 30 -15.81 5.19 -5.35
CA GLY A 30 -17.26 5.32 -5.26
C GLY A 30 -17.85 6.67 -5.70
N ALA A 31 -17.03 7.68 -6.00
CA ALA A 31 -17.53 9.01 -6.39
C ALA A 31 -18.19 8.97 -7.79
N PRO A 32 -19.32 9.66 -8.02
CA PRO A 32 -20.07 9.59 -9.27
C PRO A 32 -19.32 10.19 -10.47
N ASP A 33 -18.51 11.22 -10.24
CA ASP A 33 -17.82 11.98 -11.29
C ASP A 33 -16.32 11.60 -11.42
N GLY A 34 -15.88 10.55 -10.72
CA GLY A 34 -14.46 10.18 -10.66
C GLY A 34 -13.59 11.22 -9.96
N VAL A 35 -12.27 11.14 -10.17
CA VAL A 35 -11.32 12.09 -9.59
C VAL A 35 -11.10 13.25 -10.58
N PRO A 36 -11.26 14.52 -10.15
CA PRO A 36 -11.06 15.67 -11.04
C PRO A 36 -9.59 15.82 -11.43
N PHE A 37 -9.32 16.01 -12.72
CA PHE A 37 -7.98 16.19 -13.27
C PHE A 37 -7.68 17.64 -13.61
N ASP A 38 -6.66 18.18 -12.96
CA ASP A 38 -6.05 19.45 -13.32
C ASP A 38 -5.16 19.33 -14.58
N GLU A 39 -4.73 20.45 -15.15
CA GLU A 39 -3.92 20.45 -16.37
C GLU A 39 -2.55 19.76 -16.18
N ASP A 40 -1.97 19.85 -14.98
CA ASP A 40 -0.72 19.16 -14.66
C ASP A 40 -0.91 17.62 -14.72
N THR A 41 -2.05 17.12 -14.24
CA THR A 41 -2.43 15.70 -14.33
C THR A 41 -2.63 15.28 -15.78
N LYS A 42 -3.32 16.10 -16.58
CA LYS A 42 -3.52 15.82 -18.00
C LYS A 42 -2.21 15.78 -18.77
N GLU A 43 -1.28 16.70 -18.49
CA GLU A 43 0.06 16.68 -19.09
C GLU A 43 0.82 15.40 -18.73
N LEU A 44 0.74 14.97 -17.47
CA LEU A 44 1.36 13.74 -17.01
C LEU A 44 0.82 12.50 -17.76
N LEU A 45 -0.50 12.44 -17.98
CA LEU A 45 -1.17 11.35 -18.70
C LEU A 45 -0.95 11.39 -20.22
N ARG A 46 -0.86 12.57 -20.84
CA ARG A 46 -0.51 12.71 -22.28
C ARG A 46 0.79 11.97 -22.60
N LYS A 47 1.79 12.06 -21.71
CA LYS A 47 3.08 11.36 -21.85
C LYS A 47 2.98 9.83 -21.70
N CYS A 48 1.81 9.30 -21.35
CA CYS A 48 1.56 7.88 -21.15
C CYS A 48 0.77 7.20 -22.29
N ILE A 49 0.23 7.97 -23.25
CA ILE A 49 -0.65 7.45 -24.33
C ILE A 49 0.04 6.36 -25.14
N ASP A 50 1.34 6.51 -25.44
CA ASP A 50 2.09 5.57 -26.29
C ASP A 50 2.96 4.58 -25.50
N VAL A 51 2.73 4.47 -24.18
CA VAL A 51 3.49 3.52 -23.35
C VAL A 51 3.09 2.10 -23.72
N SER A 52 4.04 1.33 -24.25
CA SER A 52 3.85 -0.08 -24.53
C SER A 52 4.15 -0.94 -23.30
N THR A 53 3.32 -1.95 -23.09
CA THR A 53 3.60 -3.05 -22.17
C THR A 53 4.92 -3.74 -22.56
N PRO A 54 5.88 -3.95 -21.62
CA PRO A 54 7.12 -4.67 -21.91
C PRO A 54 6.87 -6.05 -22.50
N THR A 55 7.75 -6.51 -23.38
CA THR A 55 7.69 -7.84 -23.99
C THR A 55 7.52 -8.93 -22.93
N PRO A 56 6.69 -9.96 -23.19
CA PRO A 56 6.57 -11.09 -22.29
C PRO A 56 7.93 -11.69 -21.94
N THR A 57 8.13 -11.92 -20.66
CA THR A 57 9.33 -12.53 -20.09
C THR A 57 9.22 -14.04 -20.11
N THR A 58 10.32 -14.71 -20.47
CA THR A 58 10.40 -16.17 -20.52
C THR A 58 11.01 -16.75 -19.24
N LEU A 59 10.76 -18.04 -18.99
CA LEU A 59 11.30 -18.74 -17.83
C LEU A 59 12.84 -18.73 -17.80
N PRO A 60 13.57 -19.00 -18.91
CA PRO A 60 15.02 -18.88 -18.93
C PRO A 60 15.51 -17.47 -18.59
N GLN A 61 14.78 -16.43 -19.03
CA GLN A 61 15.15 -15.05 -18.74
C GLN A 61 15.03 -14.73 -17.24
N ILE A 62 13.94 -15.16 -16.58
CA ILE A 62 13.78 -14.96 -15.12
C ILE A 62 14.83 -15.73 -14.34
N ILE A 63 15.04 -17.00 -14.66
CA ILE A 63 16.04 -17.83 -13.96
C ILE A 63 17.41 -17.17 -14.08
N LYS A 64 17.83 -16.77 -15.28
CA LYS A 64 19.11 -16.09 -15.51
C LYS A 64 19.24 -14.79 -14.70
N ARG A 65 18.19 -13.96 -14.66
CA ARG A 65 18.22 -12.68 -13.91
C ARG A 65 18.18 -12.89 -12.39
N SER A 66 17.47 -13.93 -11.93
CA SER A 66 17.43 -14.37 -10.54
C SER A 66 18.80 -14.89 -10.08
N GLU A 67 19.48 -15.69 -10.89
CA GLU A 67 20.84 -16.16 -10.63
C GLU A 67 21.89 -15.04 -10.62
N ALA A 68 21.71 -14.02 -11.46
CA ALA A 68 22.57 -12.85 -11.51
C ALA A 68 22.23 -11.77 -10.46
N PHE A 69 21.19 -11.99 -9.64
CA PHE A 69 20.79 -11.02 -8.63
C PHE A 69 21.86 -10.91 -7.53
N PRO A 70 22.31 -9.69 -7.16
CA PRO A 70 23.47 -9.53 -6.29
C PRO A 70 23.23 -9.87 -4.82
N ILE A 71 21.98 -10.08 -4.40
CA ILE A 71 21.63 -10.44 -3.04
C ILE A 71 21.27 -11.92 -2.98
N ASN A 72 21.90 -12.64 -2.06
CA ASN A 72 21.62 -14.06 -1.85
C ASN A 72 20.17 -14.30 -1.45
N PHE A 73 19.53 -15.25 -2.13
CA PHE A 73 18.27 -15.84 -1.67
C PHE A 73 18.57 -16.76 -0.48
N PRO A 74 17.95 -16.55 0.69
CA PRO A 74 18.14 -17.43 1.84
C PRO A 74 17.62 -18.85 1.61
N ILE A 75 16.61 -19.00 0.75
CA ILE A 75 15.99 -20.27 0.36
C ILE A 75 15.72 -20.29 -1.14
N ASN A 76 15.67 -21.49 -1.71
CA ASN A 76 15.39 -21.68 -3.14
C ASN A 76 13.99 -22.21 -3.43
N THR A 77 13.24 -22.66 -2.41
CA THR A 77 12.02 -23.45 -2.59
C THR A 77 10.91 -22.71 -3.30
N THR A 78 10.89 -21.38 -3.33
CA THR A 78 9.88 -20.59 -4.06
C THR A 78 10.36 -20.08 -5.41
N ARG A 79 11.63 -20.31 -5.77
CA ARG A 79 12.21 -19.82 -7.02
C ARG A 79 11.68 -20.60 -8.22
N CYS A 80 11.53 -19.92 -9.36
CA CYS A 80 11.08 -20.48 -10.63
C CYS A 80 11.89 -21.71 -11.07
N SER A 81 13.21 -21.72 -10.83
CA SER A 81 14.04 -22.90 -11.13
C SER A 81 13.65 -24.11 -10.28
N ALA A 82 13.51 -23.94 -8.96
CA ALA A 82 13.11 -25.01 -8.05
C ALA A 82 11.66 -25.48 -8.30
N LEU A 83 10.75 -24.56 -8.63
CA LEU A 83 9.37 -24.89 -9.00
C LEU A 83 9.31 -25.74 -10.27
N ARG A 84 10.08 -25.36 -11.30
CA ARG A 84 10.23 -26.15 -12.53
C ARG A 84 10.74 -27.55 -12.22
N ASP A 85 11.78 -27.67 -11.40
CA ASP A 85 12.39 -28.95 -11.06
C ASP A 85 11.45 -29.84 -10.23
N ARG A 86 10.47 -29.25 -9.53
CA ARG A 86 9.36 -29.95 -8.86
C ARG A 86 8.15 -30.24 -9.77
N GLY A 87 8.24 -29.95 -11.06
CA GLY A 87 7.21 -30.32 -12.05
C GLY A 87 6.19 -29.23 -12.36
N VAL A 88 6.35 -27.99 -11.87
CA VAL A 88 5.51 -26.87 -12.34
C VAL A 88 5.87 -26.54 -13.78
N SER A 89 4.88 -26.53 -14.67
CA SER A 89 5.12 -26.35 -16.10
C SER A 89 5.69 -24.96 -16.43
N THR A 90 6.51 -24.89 -17.48
CA THR A 90 7.05 -23.63 -18.00
C THR A 90 5.96 -22.60 -18.29
N ASN A 91 4.86 -23.04 -18.92
CA ASN A 91 3.74 -22.17 -19.26
C ASN A 91 3.12 -21.51 -18.01
N ILE A 92 3.02 -22.24 -16.90
CA ILE A 92 2.51 -21.71 -15.63
C ILE A 92 3.48 -20.65 -15.06
N LEU A 93 4.78 -20.94 -15.04
CA LEU A 93 5.77 -20.03 -14.46
C LEU A 93 5.89 -18.75 -15.30
N GLU A 94 5.83 -18.85 -16.63
CA GLU A 94 5.78 -17.70 -17.53
C GLU A 94 4.48 -16.92 -17.39
N MET A 95 3.33 -17.59 -17.22
CA MET A 95 2.07 -16.92 -16.94
C MET A 95 2.15 -16.12 -15.63
N ASN A 96 2.66 -16.71 -14.54
CA ASN A 96 2.83 -16.03 -13.26
C ASN A 96 3.74 -14.80 -13.42
N ALA A 97 4.89 -14.98 -14.07
CA ALA A 97 5.85 -13.92 -14.37
C ALA A 97 5.28 -12.75 -15.17
N ASN A 98 4.46 -13.04 -16.18
CA ASN A 98 3.91 -12.02 -17.07
C ASN A 98 2.66 -11.34 -16.53
N SER A 99 2.03 -11.94 -15.53
CA SER A 99 0.85 -11.43 -14.85
C SER A 99 1.13 -10.33 -13.82
N VAL A 100 2.41 -10.02 -13.56
CA VAL A 100 2.80 -9.01 -12.59
C VAL A 100 2.62 -7.59 -13.11
N TYR A 101 2.13 -6.70 -12.26
CA TYR A 101 2.15 -5.26 -12.51
C TYR A 101 2.03 -4.44 -11.22
N PRO A 102 2.61 -3.21 -11.18
CA PRO A 102 2.32 -2.25 -10.14
C PRO A 102 0.96 -1.58 -10.37
N LEU A 103 0.30 -1.26 -9.27
CA LEU A 103 -1.02 -0.62 -9.22
C LEU A 103 -0.94 0.68 -8.43
N VAL A 104 -1.61 1.71 -8.94
CA VAL A 104 -1.94 2.93 -8.19
C VAL A 104 -3.42 3.22 -8.29
N HIS A 105 -3.95 3.85 -7.26
CA HIS A 105 -5.31 4.38 -7.27
C HIS A 105 -5.38 5.63 -8.15
N GLU A 106 -6.45 5.83 -8.92
CA GLU A 106 -6.54 6.99 -9.83
C GLU A 106 -6.44 8.35 -9.10
N ALA A 107 -6.95 8.43 -7.86
CA ALA A 107 -6.77 9.60 -6.99
C ALA A 107 -5.30 9.99 -6.71
N MET A 108 -4.35 9.08 -6.91
CA MET A 108 -2.94 9.40 -6.78
C MET A 108 -2.42 10.18 -7.99
N LEU A 109 -3.09 10.17 -9.14
CA LEU A 109 -2.55 10.81 -10.35
C LEU A 109 -2.40 12.33 -10.18
N PRO A 110 -3.40 13.09 -9.66
CA PRO A 110 -3.21 14.51 -9.38
C PRO A 110 -2.20 14.77 -8.27
N LEU A 111 -2.14 13.89 -7.27
CA LEU A 111 -1.14 13.98 -6.21
C LEU A 111 0.29 13.86 -6.77
N LEU A 112 0.54 12.86 -7.61
CA LEU A 112 1.85 12.62 -8.24
C LEU A 112 2.25 13.76 -9.18
N ALA A 113 1.30 14.27 -9.99
CA ALA A 113 1.55 15.40 -10.88
C ALA A 113 1.96 16.66 -10.11
N ARG A 114 1.18 17.03 -9.09
CA ARG A 114 1.48 18.19 -8.24
C ARG A 114 2.76 17.99 -7.44
N TRP A 115 3.04 16.77 -6.98
CA TRP A 115 4.25 16.48 -6.20
C TRP A 115 5.50 16.64 -7.06
N LEU A 116 5.52 16.08 -8.28
CA LEU A 116 6.63 16.25 -9.21
C LEU A 116 6.85 17.72 -9.56
N LYS A 117 5.77 18.47 -9.82
CA LYS A 117 5.84 19.91 -10.08
C LYS A 117 6.42 20.67 -8.88
N HIS A 118 5.94 20.39 -7.68
CA HIS A 118 6.44 21.00 -6.46
C HIS A 118 7.93 20.72 -6.27
N LYS A 119 8.37 19.46 -6.43
CA LYS A 119 9.78 19.08 -6.32
C LYS A 119 10.68 19.70 -7.38
N ARG A 120 10.19 19.97 -8.59
CA ARG A 120 10.93 20.68 -9.63
C ARG A 120 11.13 22.17 -9.34
N ILE A 121 10.18 22.79 -8.65
CA ILE A 121 10.22 24.23 -8.36
C ILE A 121 10.98 24.48 -7.06
N TYR A 122 10.61 23.76 -6.00
CA TYR A 122 11.02 24.06 -4.63
C TYR A 122 11.97 23.04 -4.01
N GLY A 123 12.12 21.84 -4.59
CA GLY A 123 13.02 20.82 -4.05
C GLY A 123 14.49 21.26 -4.06
N SER A 124 15.38 20.48 -3.42
CA SER A 124 16.82 20.76 -3.41
C SER A 124 17.44 20.81 -4.81
N ALA A 125 18.69 21.29 -4.94
CA ALA A 125 19.38 21.24 -6.24
C ALA A 125 19.46 19.81 -6.80
N ILE A 126 19.62 18.82 -5.92
CA ILE A 126 19.65 17.39 -6.24
C ILE A 126 18.28 16.90 -6.72
N GLU A 127 17.21 17.23 -6.00
CA GLU A 127 15.84 16.84 -6.38
C GLU A 127 15.41 17.48 -7.69
N ARG A 128 15.65 18.79 -7.87
CA ARG A 128 15.31 19.49 -9.12
C ARG A 128 16.02 18.85 -10.31
N ALA A 129 17.29 18.48 -10.15
CA ALA A 129 18.04 17.77 -11.18
C ALA A 129 17.48 16.38 -11.46
N MET A 130 17.13 15.62 -10.42
CA MET A 130 16.53 14.28 -10.53
C MET A 130 15.19 14.30 -11.27
N TYR A 131 14.30 15.23 -10.92
CA TYR A 131 12.91 15.19 -11.39
C TYR A 131 12.64 16.04 -12.64
N LYS A 132 13.62 16.82 -13.11
CA LYS A 132 13.49 17.79 -14.21
C LYS A 132 12.59 17.31 -15.35
N ASP A 133 12.89 16.14 -15.91
CA ASP A 133 12.19 15.58 -17.07
C ASP A 133 11.44 14.27 -16.75
N MET A 134 11.31 13.92 -15.46
CA MET A 134 10.77 12.61 -15.04
C MET A 134 9.26 12.48 -15.28
N GLY A 135 8.84 11.56 -16.14
CA GLY A 135 7.42 11.22 -16.36
C GLY A 135 6.87 10.22 -15.34
N LEU A 136 5.56 9.98 -15.37
CA LEU A 136 4.88 9.04 -14.46
C LEU A 136 5.48 7.63 -14.50
N VAL A 137 5.66 7.07 -15.70
CA VAL A 137 6.23 5.72 -15.88
C VAL A 137 7.63 5.60 -15.30
N GLN A 138 8.48 6.61 -15.52
CA GLN A 138 9.85 6.63 -14.98
C GLN A 138 9.83 6.77 -13.46
N PHE A 139 8.94 7.62 -12.93
CA PHE A 139 8.82 7.82 -11.50
C PHE A 139 8.33 6.57 -10.78
N ILE A 140 7.27 5.91 -11.29
CA ILE A 140 6.80 4.62 -10.77
C ILE A 140 7.90 3.56 -10.84
N HIS A 141 8.67 3.49 -11.93
CA HIS A 141 9.78 2.55 -12.01
C HIS A 141 10.83 2.82 -10.94
N ARG A 142 11.14 4.10 -10.66
CA ARG A 142 12.05 4.50 -9.59
C ARG A 142 11.54 4.08 -8.21
N LEU A 143 10.25 4.30 -7.91
CA LEU A 143 9.62 3.89 -6.64
C LEU A 143 9.69 2.37 -6.40
N LEU A 144 9.84 1.56 -7.46
CA LEU A 144 10.06 0.11 -7.36
C LEU A 144 11.55 -0.25 -7.26
N GLU A 145 12.40 0.36 -8.08
CA GLU A 145 13.79 -0.07 -8.32
C GLU A 145 14.81 0.46 -7.30
N LYS A 146 14.51 1.59 -6.64
CA LYS A 146 15.42 2.28 -5.70
C LYS A 146 15.09 2.04 -4.22
N ARG A 147 14.25 1.04 -3.94
CA ARG A 147 13.99 0.56 -2.57
C ARG A 147 15.25 -0.07 -1.99
N ALA A 148 15.37 -0.03 -0.67
CA ALA A 148 16.36 -0.82 0.04
C ALA A 148 16.06 -2.32 -0.13
N VAL A 149 17.05 -3.17 0.05
CA VAL A 149 16.89 -4.63 0.11
C VAL A 149 16.00 -5.00 1.30
N HIS A 150 16.30 -4.44 2.47
CA HIS A 150 15.42 -4.43 3.63
C HIS A 150 15.45 -3.07 4.31
N PHE A 151 14.33 -2.69 4.91
CA PHE A 151 14.13 -1.41 5.60
C PHE A 151 13.09 -1.60 6.72
N TYR A 152 13.49 -1.52 7.98
CA TYR A 152 12.59 -1.77 9.11
C TYR A 152 13.08 -1.14 10.42
N GLY A 153 12.24 -1.19 11.45
CA GLY A 153 12.53 -0.61 12.77
C GLY A 153 12.12 0.86 12.88
N SER A 154 12.32 1.46 14.06
CA SER A 154 12.12 2.92 14.28
C SER A 154 13.38 3.73 13.99
N ASP A 155 14.53 3.05 14.02
CA ASP A 155 15.88 3.51 13.72
C ASP A 155 16.23 3.36 12.23
N ASP A 156 15.33 2.81 11.40
CA ASP A 156 15.52 2.56 9.98
C ASP A 156 16.78 1.73 9.69
N ARG A 157 16.77 0.47 10.11
CA ARG A 157 17.82 -0.49 9.74
C ARG A 157 17.67 -0.84 8.27
N TRP A 158 18.75 -0.67 7.52
CA TRP A 158 18.71 -0.79 6.07
C TRP A 158 19.87 -1.61 5.49
N LYS A 159 19.61 -2.19 4.33
CA LYS A 159 20.63 -2.77 3.43
C LYS A 159 20.35 -2.33 2.00
N LEU A 160 21.37 -1.91 1.27
CA LEU A 160 21.25 -1.51 -0.12
C LEU A 160 21.61 -2.65 -1.07
N ILE A 161 21.30 -2.47 -2.36
CA ILE A 161 21.54 -3.47 -3.40
C ILE A 161 23.03 -3.77 -3.63
N ASP A 162 23.92 -2.83 -3.27
CA ASP A 162 25.38 -3.01 -3.30
C ASP A 162 25.92 -3.73 -2.04
N GLY A 163 25.02 -4.18 -1.15
CA GLY A 163 25.36 -4.93 0.06
C GLY A 163 25.70 -4.07 1.27
N LYS A 164 25.84 -2.74 1.13
CA LYS A 164 26.08 -1.86 2.27
C LYS A 164 24.90 -1.86 3.23
N THR A 165 25.20 -1.75 4.52
CA THR A 165 24.21 -1.78 5.60
C THR A 165 24.39 -0.58 6.52
N GLY A 166 23.34 -0.18 7.20
CA GLY A 166 23.40 0.85 8.21
C GLY A 166 22.10 1.01 8.97
N VAL A 167 22.08 2.03 9.80
CA VAL A 167 20.96 2.44 10.66
C VAL A 167 20.94 3.97 10.61
N GLU A 168 19.75 4.57 10.64
CA GLU A 168 19.54 6.02 10.56
C GLU A 168 20.11 6.67 9.27
N GLY A 169 20.11 8.01 9.23
CA GLY A 169 20.68 8.83 8.16
C GLY A 169 19.80 9.02 6.93
N TRP A 170 18.69 8.28 6.84
CA TRP A 170 17.80 8.28 5.67
C TRP A 170 17.10 9.63 5.43
N GLU A 171 16.94 10.44 6.47
CA GLU A 171 16.36 11.79 6.40
C GLU A 171 17.13 12.76 5.50
N ASN A 172 18.40 12.48 5.23
CA ASN A 172 19.24 13.35 4.41
C ASN A 172 19.12 13.06 2.90
N VAL A 173 18.55 11.92 2.49
CA VAL A 173 18.46 11.50 1.09
C VAL A 173 17.65 12.51 0.27
N GLY A 174 18.25 13.09 -0.77
CA GLY A 174 17.63 14.14 -1.59
C GLY A 174 17.79 15.56 -1.05
N THR A 175 18.50 15.76 0.06
CA THR A 175 18.84 17.09 0.59
C THR A 175 20.28 17.45 0.23
N ASP A 176 20.67 18.71 0.46
CA ASP A 176 22.07 19.15 0.32
C ASP A 176 23.01 18.50 1.35
N HIS A 177 22.47 17.72 2.30
CA HIS A 177 23.20 16.96 3.31
C HIS A 177 23.29 15.47 2.98
N GLU A 178 22.79 15.02 1.82
CA GLU A 178 22.92 13.61 1.43
C GLU A 178 24.38 13.18 1.33
N LYS A 179 24.67 11.94 1.74
CA LYS A 179 26.03 11.39 1.76
C LYS A 179 25.99 9.92 1.36
N GLU A 180 27.01 9.49 0.62
CA GLU A 180 27.19 8.09 0.29
C GLU A 180 27.17 7.21 1.57
N PRO A 181 26.47 6.06 1.57
CA PRO A 181 25.78 5.47 0.42
C PRO A 181 24.30 5.91 0.25
N LEU A 182 23.80 6.74 1.15
CA LEU A 182 22.42 7.23 1.19
C LEU A 182 22.27 8.51 0.36
N VAL A 183 22.24 8.34 -0.96
CA VAL A 183 22.05 9.43 -1.93
C VAL A 183 20.84 9.16 -2.83
N LEU A 184 20.15 10.21 -3.28
CA LEU A 184 18.89 10.12 -4.02
C LEU A 184 19.04 9.31 -5.32
N THR A 185 20.21 9.32 -5.94
CA THR A 185 20.47 8.51 -7.15
C THR A 185 20.41 6.99 -6.89
N LYS A 186 20.59 6.56 -5.64
CA LYS A 186 20.63 5.14 -5.22
C LYS A 186 19.44 4.72 -4.35
N CYS A 187 18.83 5.67 -3.64
CA CYS A 187 17.79 5.41 -2.64
C CYS A 187 16.56 6.28 -2.90
N LEU A 188 15.41 5.87 -2.35
CA LEU A 188 14.24 6.73 -2.22
C LEU A 188 14.41 7.73 -1.07
N SER A 189 13.97 8.99 -1.24
CA SER A 189 13.79 9.92 -0.12
C SER A 189 12.52 9.60 0.68
N TYR A 190 12.36 10.10 1.91
CA TYR A 190 11.10 9.87 2.67
C TYR A 190 9.85 10.37 1.95
N ASP A 191 9.95 11.45 1.19
CA ASP A 191 8.83 11.95 0.41
C ASP A 191 8.43 10.97 -0.70
N GLU A 192 9.41 10.29 -1.31
CA GLU A 192 9.17 9.21 -2.27
C GLU A 192 8.63 7.94 -1.60
N ILE A 193 9.15 7.58 -0.42
CA ILE A 193 8.71 6.38 0.31
C ILE A 193 7.21 6.48 0.65
N LYS A 194 6.74 7.68 0.98
CA LYS A 194 5.31 7.93 1.26
C LYS A 194 4.41 7.66 0.06
N LEU A 195 4.84 8.06 -1.14
CA LEU A 195 4.13 7.76 -2.38
C LEU A 195 4.23 6.27 -2.73
N SER A 196 5.41 5.68 -2.55
CA SER A 196 5.68 4.25 -2.75
C SER A 196 4.80 3.35 -1.88
N ALA A 197 4.50 3.77 -0.64
CA ALA A 197 3.62 3.07 0.29
C ALA A 197 2.14 3.07 -0.16
N MET A 198 1.72 3.91 -1.10
CA MET A 198 0.36 3.89 -1.64
C MET A 198 0.23 3.03 -2.90
N MET A 199 1.33 2.43 -3.37
CA MET A 199 1.33 1.47 -4.47
C MET A 199 1.02 0.05 -3.99
N ALA A 200 0.43 -0.76 -4.87
CA ALA A 200 0.34 -2.20 -4.70
C ALA A 200 1.10 -2.94 -5.81
N MET A 201 1.46 -4.19 -5.55
CA MET A 201 2.02 -5.11 -6.55
C MET A 201 1.20 -6.40 -6.58
N SER A 202 0.75 -6.81 -7.75
CA SER A 202 -0.10 -8.00 -7.90
C SER A 202 0.44 -8.95 -8.95
N SER A 203 0.37 -10.26 -8.69
CA SER A 203 0.62 -11.30 -9.70
C SER A 203 -0.10 -12.62 -9.36
N HIS A 204 -0.26 -13.48 -10.36
CA HIS A 204 -0.41 -14.90 -10.09
C HIS A 204 0.87 -15.47 -9.48
N THR A 205 0.71 -16.53 -8.69
CA THR A 205 1.82 -17.27 -8.07
C THR A 205 1.40 -18.71 -7.79
N GLU A 206 2.38 -19.59 -7.71
CA GLU A 206 2.23 -20.89 -7.04
C GLU A 206 2.34 -20.69 -5.52
N PHE A 207 1.57 -21.48 -4.76
CA PHE A 207 1.69 -21.57 -3.31
C PHE A 207 2.35 -22.91 -2.95
N ILE A 208 3.44 -22.85 -2.19
CA ILE A 208 4.18 -24.07 -1.81
C ILE A 208 3.81 -24.61 -0.42
N ASN A 209 3.15 -23.80 0.40
CA ASN A 209 2.65 -24.10 1.74
C ASN A 209 1.46 -23.20 2.07
N ASP A 210 0.91 -23.32 3.28
CA ASP A 210 -0.29 -22.60 3.72
C ASP A 210 -0.09 -21.08 3.92
N GLY A 211 1.17 -20.59 3.92
CA GLY A 211 1.48 -19.18 4.12
C GLY A 211 1.64 -18.75 5.56
N ALA A 212 1.62 -19.67 6.53
CA ALA A 212 1.80 -19.35 7.94
C ALA A 212 3.10 -18.59 8.20
N ARG A 213 3.12 -17.74 9.24
CA ARG A 213 4.33 -16.94 9.55
C ARG A 213 5.58 -17.81 9.76
N GLU A 214 5.41 -19.00 10.33
CA GLU A 214 6.49 -19.96 10.58
C GLU A 214 6.77 -20.93 9.41
N ASN A 215 6.21 -20.69 8.22
CA ASN A 215 6.34 -21.62 7.09
C ASN A 215 7.79 -21.80 6.62
N ARG A 216 8.63 -20.76 6.74
CA ARG A 216 10.09 -20.78 6.52
C ARG A 216 10.56 -21.43 5.21
N GLY A 217 9.71 -21.44 4.18
CA GLY A 217 10.07 -22.02 2.87
C GLY A 217 9.84 -23.51 2.78
N VAL A 218 9.28 -24.15 3.80
CA VAL A 218 9.00 -25.58 3.82
C VAL A 218 7.86 -25.87 2.86
N VAL A 219 8.07 -26.82 1.95
CA VAL A 219 7.04 -27.25 0.99
C VAL A 219 6.05 -28.16 1.72
N SER A 220 4.75 -27.94 1.53
CA SER A 220 3.72 -28.82 2.07
C SER A 220 3.87 -30.22 1.48
N THR A 221 3.82 -31.23 2.36
CA THR A 221 3.77 -32.65 1.96
C THR A 221 2.35 -33.11 1.64
N ASP A 222 1.34 -32.33 2.05
CA ASP A 222 -0.07 -32.61 1.82
C ASP A 222 -0.62 -31.68 0.73
N PRO A 223 -0.81 -32.18 -0.52
CA PRO A 223 -1.32 -31.39 -1.63
C PRO A 223 -2.78 -30.97 -1.43
N ASP A 224 -3.49 -31.59 -0.50
CA ASP A 224 -4.87 -31.22 -0.19
C ASP A 224 -4.95 -30.08 0.81
N SER A 225 -3.96 -29.87 1.68
CA SER A 225 -3.97 -28.74 2.63
C SER A 225 -3.83 -27.34 2.00
N VAL A 226 -3.21 -27.24 0.82
CA VAL A 226 -2.80 -25.97 0.19
C VAL A 226 -3.49 -25.78 -1.16
N GLN A 227 -3.98 -24.56 -1.41
CA GLN A 227 -4.43 -24.17 -2.74
C GLN A 227 -3.21 -24.16 -3.68
N PRO A 228 -3.21 -24.83 -4.84
CA PRO A 228 -1.99 -24.88 -5.67
C PRO A 228 -1.53 -23.52 -6.19
N ARG A 229 -2.48 -22.66 -6.56
CA ARG A 229 -2.22 -21.35 -7.16
C ARG A 229 -3.29 -20.32 -6.81
N GLY A 230 -2.92 -19.07 -6.90
CA GLY A 230 -3.84 -17.95 -6.70
C GLY A 230 -3.27 -16.64 -7.22
N VAL A 231 -3.78 -15.54 -6.68
CA VAL A 231 -3.24 -14.19 -6.84
C VAL A 231 -2.71 -13.73 -5.50
N ILE A 232 -1.53 -13.12 -5.49
CA ILE A 232 -0.97 -12.45 -4.32
C ILE A 232 -0.82 -10.95 -4.59
N ILE A 233 -1.28 -10.14 -3.63
CA ILE A 233 -1.22 -8.68 -3.68
C ILE A 233 -0.39 -8.16 -2.50
N GLY A 234 0.74 -7.53 -2.79
CA GLY A 234 1.53 -6.79 -1.82
C GLY A 234 0.95 -5.40 -1.61
N VAL A 235 0.58 -5.10 -0.36
CA VAL A 235 -0.04 -3.82 0.03
C VAL A 235 0.64 -3.26 1.27
N VAL A 236 0.78 -1.94 1.35
CA VAL A 236 1.46 -1.27 2.45
C VAL A 236 0.45 -0.47 3.27
N GLY A 237 0.47 -0.64 4.59
CA GLY A 237 -0.34 0.13 5.53
C GLY A 237 0.36 1.38 6.05
N ALA A 238 -0.36 2.21 6.79
CA ALA A 238 0.18 3.43 7.38
C ALA A 238 1.29 3.12 8.41
N ARG A 239 2.41 3.84 8.35
CA ARG A 239 3.55 3.66 9.27
C ARG A 239 3.72 4.86 10.19
N PHE A 240 3.60 4.63 11.51
CA PHE A 240 3.73 5.67 12.53
C PHE A 240 4.99 5.57 13.40
N LYS A 241 5.94 4.69 13.05
CA LYS A 241 7.15 4.42 13.86
C LYS A 241 8.28 5.44 13.70
N ARG A 242 8.16 6.37 12.74
CA ARG A 242 9.15 7.44 12.50
C ARG A 242 8.44 8.80 12.62
N PRO A 243 8.64 9.54 13.72
CA PRO A 243 8.07 10.87 13.88
C PRO A 243 8.45 11.78 12.70
N ARG A 244 7.49 12.62 12.27
CA ARG A 244 7.68 13.62 11.21
C ARG A 244 7.99 13.08 9.81
N ALA A 245 7.84 11.77 9.58
CA ALA A 245 7.98 11.16 8.25
C ALA A 245 6.71 10.40 7.86
N MET A 246 6.50 10.16 6.56
CA MET A 246 5.45 9.26 6.07
C MET A 246 4.04 9.70 6.52
N GLU A 247 3.14 8.77 6.79
CA GLU A 247 1.79 9.04 7.29
C GLU A 247 1.76 9.75 8.65
N TYR A 248 2.85 9.74 9.43
CA TYR A 248 2.94 10.52 10.67
C TYR A 248 2.68 12.01 10.39
N GLN A 249 3.15 12.52 9.24
CA GLN A 249 3.00 13.93 8.87
C GLN A 249 1.54 14.37 8.67
N ASP A 250 0.65 13.45 8.30
CA ASP A 250 -0.72 13.78 7.87
C ASP A 250 -1.78 13.35 8.88
N ILE A 251 -1.44 12.40 9.76
CA ILE A 251 -2.39 11.73 10.66
C ILE A 251 -2.09 12.02 12.13
N LEU A 252 -0.82 12.09 12.51
CA LEU A 252 -0.44 12.39 13.89
C LEU A 252 -0.17 13.87 14.06
N ILE A 253 -0.89 14.48 15.01
CA ILE A 253 -0.82 15.91 15.28
C ILE A 253 -0.13 16.10 16.64
N THR A 254 1.00 16.80 16.63
CA THR A 254 1.83 17.03 17.82
C THR A 254 2.29 18.49 17.90
N PRO A 255 2.60 19.03 19.10
CA PRO A 255 3.06 20.40 19.24
C PRO A 255 4.40 20.66 18.57
N LEU A 256 5.26 19.64 18.42
CA LEU A 256 6.57 19.79 17.78
C LEU A 256 6.50 19.74 16.25
N GLN A 257 5.48 19.11 15.68
CA GLN A 257 5.30 18.99 14.24
C GLN A 257 4.35 20.05 13.69
N ASN A 258 3.17 20.21 14.29
CA ASN A 258 2.06 20.98 13.73
C ASN A 258 2.17 22.45 14.09
N THR A 259 3.22 23.09 13.56
CA THR A 259 3.54 24.50 13.74
C THR A 259 3.64 25.21 12.38
N VAL A 260 3.56 26.54 12.40
CA VAL A 260 3.66 27.37 11.18
C VAL A 260 5.03 27.20 10.53
N GLU A 261 6.09 27.09 11.31
CA GLU A 261 7.48 26.92 10.86
C GLU A 261 7.68 25.60 10.08
N ASN A 262 6.88 24.58 10.41
CA ASN A 262 6.89 23.29 9.74
C ASN A 262 5.89 23.21 8.56
N GLY A 263 5.28 24.34 8.19
CA GLY A 263 4.36 24.46 7.06
C GLY A 263 2.90 24.11 7.36
N PHE A 264 2.53 23.85 8.61
CA PHE A 264 1.15 23.55 9.01
C PHE A 264 0.33 24.82 9.26
N GLY A 265 -1.00 24.68 9.26
CA GLY A 265 -1.93 25.79 9.42
C GLY A 265 -2.27 26.51 8.12
N PRO A 266 -3.08 27.57 8.21
CA PRO A 266 -3.49 28.34 7.05
C PRO A 266 -2.30 29.03 6.35
N PRO A 267 -2.42 29.36 5.05
CA PRO A 267 -1.42 30.16 4.37
C PRO A 267 -1.27 31.51 5.07
N THR A 268 -0.06 31.83 5.51
CA THR A 268 0.28 33.07 6.19
C THR A 268 1.48 33.71 5.49
N SER A 269 1.55 35.05 5.53
CA SER A 269 2.70 35.78 5.01
C SER A 269 3.96 35.41 5.80
N GLY A 270 4.90 34.68 5.20
CA GLY A 270 6.18 34.33 5.79
C GLY A 270 6.43 32.83 6.03
N SER A 271 5.46 31.95 5.73
CA SER A 271 5.73 30.50 5.75
C SER A 271 6.67 30.11 4.59
N PRO A 272 7.64 29.20 4.81
CA PRO A 272 8.47 28.71 3.72
C PRO A 272 7.61 28.04 2.64
N GLU A 273 7.60 28.62 1.43
CA GLU A 273 6.73 28.19 0.30
C GLU A 273 6.91 26.70 -0.04
N GLU A 274 8.14 26.18 0.09
CA GLU A 274 8.47 24.77 -0.05
C GLU A 274 7.70 23.90 0.97
N LEU A 275 7.96 24.10 2.26
CA LEU A 275 7.36 23.26 3.32
C LEU A 275 5.85 23.40 3.35
N HIS A 276 5.34 24.63 3.29
CA HIS A 276 3.90 24.88 3.28
C HIS A 276 3.24 24.28 2.03
N GLY A 277 3.84 24.46 0.85
CA GLY A 277 3.32 23.91 -0.40
C GLY A 277 3.23 22.39 -0.38
N MET A 278 4.24 21.71 0.19
CA MET A 278 4.21 20.26 0.37
C MET A 278 3.10 19.82 1.33
N ARG A 279 2.92 20.50 2.47
CA ARG A 279 1.86 20.20 3.44
C ARG A 279 0.47 20.45 2.87
N ALA A 280 0.27 21.57 2.17
CA ALA A 280 -0.99 21.89 1.52
C ALA A 280 -1.35 20.89 0.42
N LEU A 281 -0.37 20.39 -0.33
CA LEU A 281 -0.57 19.36 -1.34
C LEU A 281 -1.14 18.06 -0.73
N TRP A 282 -0.57 17.61 0.40
CA TRP A 282 -1.08 16.43 1.12
C TRP A 282 -2.43 16.70 1.79
N ALA A 283 -2.63 17.87 2.40
CA ALA A 283 -3.92 18.24 2.97
C ALA A 283 -5.03 18.18 1.92
N LYS A 284 -4.78 18.75 0.73
CA LYS A 284 -5.75 18.73 -0.39
C LYS A 284 -6.06 17.33 -0.87
N PHE A 285 -5.07 16.43 -0.88
CA PHE A 285 -5.33 15.03 -1.17
C PHE A 285 -6.33 14.42 -0.19
N TYR A 286 -6.21 14.71 1.10
CA TYR A 286 -7.18 14.32 2.12
C TYR A 286 -8.48 15.15 2.13
N GLY A 287 -8.65 16.10 1.20
CA GLY A 287 -9.85 16.94 1.11
C GLY A 287 -9.87 18.12 2.09
N GLU A 288 -8.70 18.60 2.51
CA GLU A 288 -8.55 19.79 3.35
C GLU A 288 -7.70 20.86 2.67
N ASP A 289 -7.92 22.13 2.99
CA ASP A 289 -7.04 23.20 2.48
C ASP A 289 -5.64 23.15 3.09
N TYR A 290 -5.55 22.77 4.36
CA TYR A 290 -4.31 22.65 5.13
C TYR A 290 -4.49 21.68 6.31
N HIS A 291 -3.39 21.06 6.73
CA HIS A 291 -3.36 20.31 7.99
C HIS A 291 -3.29 21.26 9.19
N PRO A 292 -4.05 21.01 10.26
CA PRO A 292 -4.24 21.98 11.33
C PRO A 292 -2.97 22.22 12.14
N LEU A 293 -2.89 23.40 12.75
CA LEU A 293 -1.98 23.66 13.87
C LEU A 293 -2.40 22.84 15.09
N TYR A 294 -1.45 22.56 15.98
CA TYR A 294 -1.74 21.78 17.19
C TYR A 294 -2.87 22.40 18.05
N ASP A 295 -2.86 23.71 18.25
CA ASP A 295 -3.90 24.41 19.02
C ASP A 295 -5.27 24.41 18.35
N GLU A 296 -5.31 24.40 17.00
CA GLU A 296 -6.56 24.25 16.25
C GLU A 296 -7.13 22.84 16.44
N ALA A 297 -6.27 21.82 16.32
CA ALA A 297 -6.66 20.44 16.57
C ALA A 297 -7.14 20.23 18.01
N LEU A 298 -6.49 20.83 19.01
CA LEU A 298 -6.93 20.82 20.41
C LEU A 298 -8.31 21.45 20.60
N LYS A 299 -8.60 22.56 19.91
CA LYS A 299 -9.94 23.19 19.94
C LYS A 299 -10.98 22.27 19.33
N ARG A 300 -10.68 21.69 18.16
CA ARG A 300 -11.57 20.73 17.47
C ARG A 300 -11.81 19.48 18.31
N LEU A 301 -10.77 18.95 18.95
CA LEU A 301 -10.84 17.79 19.85
C LEU A 301 -11.81 18.01 21.02
N LYS A 302 -11.84 19.22 21.59
CA LYS A 302 -12.73 19.60 22.71
C LYS A 302 -14.15 19.95 22.27
N SER A 303 -14.42 20.02 20.96
CA SER A 303 -15.75 20.29 20.44
C SER A 303 -16.73 19.17 20.82
N LYS A 304 -18.00 19.53 21.07
CA LYS A 304 -19.07 18.55 21.30
C LYS A 304 -19.38 17.72 20.06
N GLU A 305 -19.01 18.21 18.88
CA GLU A 305 -19.25 17.60 17.57
C GLU A 305 -18.06 16.76 17.08
N ASN A 306 -16.98 16.64 17.88
CA ASN A 306 -15.79 15.92 17.47
C ASN A 306 -16.10 14.44 17.18
N LYS A 307 -15.87 14.02 15.93
CA LYS A 307 -15.92 12.63 15.48
C LYS A 307 -14.61 12.13 14.87
N ARG A 308 -13.58 12.97 14.85
CA ARG A 308 -12.39 12.80 14.01
C ARG A 308 -11.11 12.66 14.81
N TYR A 309 -10.97 13.43 15.88
CA TYR A 309 -9.72 13.53 16.62
C TYR A 309 -9.77 12.71 17.90
N LEU A 310 -8.77 11.85 18.08
CA LEU A 310 -8.59 11.02 19.26
C LEU A 310 -7.30 11.41 19.98
N THR A 311 -7.34 11.50 21.30
CA THR A 311 -6.17 11.72 22.15
C THR A 311 -5.45 10.40 22.37
N LEU A 312 -4.17 10.30 21.98
CA LEU A 312 -3.33 9.13 22.26
C LEU A 312 -2.55 9.30 23.56
N THR A 313 -1.93 10.47 23.71
CA THR A 313 -1.16 10.88 24.89
C THR A 313 -1.48 12.34 25.20
N THR A 314 -0.89 12.91 26.25
CA THR A 314 -1.07 14.34 26.59
C THR A 314 -0.70 15.30 25.47
N GLN A 315 0.14 14.89 24.51
CA GLN A 315 0.67 15.74 23.45
C GLN A 315 0.50 15.17 22.03
N THR A 316 -0.25 14.09 21.86
CA THR A 316 -0.45 13.45 20.55
C THR A 316 -1.92 13.22 20.28
N ILE A 317 -2.37 13.78 19.15
CA ILE A 317 -3.72 13.60 18.63
C ILE A 317 -3.63 12.75 17.36
N PHE A 318 -4.53 11.78 17.22
CA PHE A 318 -4.70 10.94 16.06
C PHE A 318 -5.92 11.41 15.24
N ASP A 319 -5.70 11.62 13.95
CA ASP A 319 -6.74 11.95 12.99
C ASP A 319 -7.33 10.67 12.37
N ILE A 320 -8.48 10.25 12.90
CA ILE A 320 -9.19 9.03 12.47
C ILE A 320 -9.55 9.11 10.99
N GLU A 321 -10.01 10.27 10.53
CA GLU A 321 -10.52 10.44 9.17
C GLU A 321 -9.41 10.34 8.14
N ASN A 322 -8.26 11.00 8.36
CA ASN A 322 -7.12 10.90 7.43
C ASN A 322 -6.53 9.48 7.42
N TYR A 323 -6.50 8.79 8.57
CA TYR A 323 -6.14 7.37 8.62
C TYR A 323 -7.07 6.50 7.78
N MET A 324 -8.38 6.71 7.91
CA MET A 324 -9.37 5.96 7.17
C MET A 324 -9.28 6.25 5.67
N LYS A 325 -9.12 7.51 5.25
CA LYS A 325 -8.91 7.90 3.84
C LYS A 325 -7.66 7.24 3.24
N ARG A 326 -6.53 7.26 3.97
CA ARG A 326 -5.28 6.61 3.56
C ARG A 326 -5.44 5.10 3.38
N THR A 327 -6.17 4.46 4.29
CA THR A 327 -6.43 3.01 4.26
C THR A 327 -7.40 2.66 3.13
N LEU A 328 -8.43 3.49 2.92
CA LEU A 328 -9.48 3.31 1.91
C LEU A 328 -8.91 3.15 0.50
N LEU A 329 -7.90 3.93 0.12
CA LEU A 329 -7.21 3.79 -1.17
C LEU A 329 -6.70 2.37 -1.41
N THR A 330 -6.03 1.80 -0.42
CA THR A 330 -5.48 0.44 -0.49
C THR A 330 -6.60 -0.59 -0.57
N VAL A 331 -7.67 -0.40 0.21
CA VAL A 331 -8.84 -1.28 0.20
C VAL A 331 -9.52 -1.30 -1.18
N GLU A 332 -9.73 -0.13 -1.78
CA GLU A 332 -10.37 -0.02 -3.09
C GLU A 332 -9.53 -0.69 -4.20
N ILE A 333 -8.19 -0.56 -4.14
CA ILE A 333 -7.28 -1.32 -5.03
C ILE A 333 -7.45 -2.83 -4.85
N ILE A 334 -7.43 -3.33 -3.61
CA ILE A 334 -7.56 -4.77 -3.32
C ILE A 334 -8.87 -5.32 -3.91
N LEU A 335 -9.98 -4.62 -3.67
CA LEU A 335 -11.30 -5.07 -4.12
C LEU A 335 -11.41 -5.09 -5.65
N LEU A 336 -10.95 -4.04 -6.34
CA LEU A 336 -10.97 -4.01 -7.81
C LEU A 336 -10.03 -5.03 -8.44
N GLU A 337 -8.84 -5.22 -7.87
CA GLU A 337 -7.88 -6.19 -8.39
C GLU A 337 -8.42 -7.62 -8.23
N ALA A 338 -8.98 -7.97 -7.07
CA ALA A 338 -9.61 -9.26 -6.84
C ALA A 338 -10.77 -9.50 -7.83
N ASN A 339 -11.65 -8.50 -7.98
CA ASN A 339 -12.76 -8.55 -8.94
C ASN A 339 -12.27 -8.77 -10.37
N THR A 340 -11.29 -7.98 -10.82
CA THR A 340 -10.78 -8.02 -12.20
C THR A 340 -10.07 -9.34 -12.49
N ARG A 341 -9.32 -9.89 -11.54
CA ARG A 341 -8.63 -11.18 -11.70
C ARG A 341 -9.62 -12.33 -11.82
N ALA A 342 -10.68 -12.32 -11.02
CA ALA A 342 -11.73 -13.34 -11.07
C ALA A 342 -12.58 -13.22 -12.34
N GLU A 343 -12.95 -12.00 -12.75
CA GLU A 343 -13.64 -11.72 -14.02
C GLU A 343 -12.88 -12.29 -15.22
N LYS A 344 -11.56 -12.02 -15.31
CA LYS A 344 -10.69 -12.53 -16.39
C LYS A 344 -10.60 -14.07 -16.42
N GLN A 345 -10.94 -14.74 -15.33
CA GLN A 345 -10.99 -16.20 -15.23
C GLN A 345 -12.42 -16.76 -15.29
N ASN A 346 -13.42 -15.91 -15.52
CA ASN A 346 -14.83 -16.29 -15.52
C ASN A 346 -15.24 -17.06 -14.25
N THR A 347 -14.77 -16.61 -13.09
CA THR A 347 -15.09 -17.17 -11.77
C THR A 347 -15.30 -16.04 -10.75
N THR A 348 -15.53 -16.37 -9.48
CA THR A 348 -15.56 -15.41 -8.37
C THR A 348 -14.34 -15.54 -7.47
N ALA A 349 -13.94 -14.45 -6.83
CA ALA A 349 -12.83 -14.37 -5.90
C ALA A 349 -13.25 -14.70 -4.47
N PHE A 350 -12.45 -15.53 -3.81
CA PHE A 350 -12.36 -15.62 -2.36
C PHE A 350 -11.17 -14.78 -1.91
N LEU A 351 -11.43 -13.59 -1.36
CA LEU A 351 -10.40 -12.64 -0.96
C LEU A 351 -9.99 -12.87 0.50
N HIS A 352 -8.74 -13.27 0.73
CA HIS A 352 -8.13 -13.35 2.05
C HIS A 352 -7.38 -12.06 2.38
N VAL A 353 -7.78 -11.41 3.47
CA VAL A 353 -7.24 -10.14 3.94
C VAL A 353 -6.61 -10.33 5.30
N VAL A 354 -5.34 -9.93 5.42
CA VAL A 354 -4.66 -9.72 6.69
C VAL A 354 -4.56 -8.22 7.00
N GLY A 355 -4.39 -7.87 8.28
CA GLY A 355 -4.16 -6.50 8.69
C GLY A 355 -2.85 -5.92 8.15
N PHE A 356 -2.91 -4.95 7.24
CA PHE A 356 -1.76 -4.19 6.75
C PHE A 356 -1.61 -2.88 7.53
N GLY A 357 -0.42 -2.61 8.09
CA GLY A 357 -0.18 -1.47 8.99
C GLY A 357 -0.77 -1.61 10.40
N LEU A 358 -1.39 -2.76 10.72
CA LEU A 358 -1.97 -3.05 12.04
C LEU A 358 -1.03 -3.81 12.97
N GLY A 359 0.15 -4.21 12.49
CA GLY A 359 1.18 -4.86 13.29
C GLY A 359 1.97 -3.86 14.12
N VAL A 360 3.30 -3.93 14.04
CA VAL A 360 4.19 -3.02 14.78
C VAL A 360 4.03 -1.55 14.37
N TRP A 361 3.27 -1.21 13.34
CA TRP A 361 3.06 0.18 12.90
C TRP A 361 1.86 0.88 13.53
N ARG A 362 0.94 0.16 14.18
CA ARG A 362 -0.25 0.77 14.81
C ARG A 362 0.13 1.68 15.99
N VAL A 363 -0.75 2.63 16.28
CA VAL A 363 -0.62 3.55 17.42
C VAL A 363 -1.79 3.49 18.40
N ILE A 364 -2.89 2.85 17.99
CA ILE A 364 -4.06 2.59 18.82
C ILE A 364 -4.22 1.08 18.96
N GLN A 365 -4.61 0.60 20.15
CA GLN A 365 -4.83 -0.82 20.40
C GLN A 365 -5.92 -1.39 19.48
N ASP A 366 -7.08 -0.71 19.40
CA ASP A 366 -8.25 -1.11 18.62
C ASP A 366 -8.30 -0.46 17.22
N GLN A 367 -7.14 -0.19 16.61
CA GLN A 367 -7.06 0.43 15.27
C GLN A 367 -7.76 -0.41 14.18
N GLU A 368 -7.96 -1.72 14.42
CA GLU A 368 -8.76 -2.64 13.60
C GLU A 368 -10.18 -2.12 13.32
N VAL A 369 -10.79 -1.41 14.28
CA VAL A 369 -12.17 -0.90 14.15
C VAL A 369 -12.28 0.09 12.99
N TYR A 370 -11.34 1.03 12.88
CA TYR A 370 -11.28 1.97 11.76
C TYR A 370 -10.88 1.30 10.45
N PHE A 371 -9.98 0.30 10.50
CA PHE A 371 -9.58 -0.47 9.33
C PHE A 371 -10.78 -1.22 8.72
N LEU A 372 -11.54 -1.98 9.52
CA LEU A 372 -12.71 -2.71 9.04
C LEU A 372 -13.83 -1.76 8.59
N LYS A 373 -13.96 -0.59 9.22
CA LYS A 373 -14.87 0.46 8.73
C LYS A 373 -14.52 0.90 7.31
N THR A 374 -13.25 0.99 6.94
CA THR A 374 -12.88 1.35 5.56
C THR A 374 -13.27 0.29 4.54
N PHE A 375 -13.20 -0.99 4.89
CA PHE A 375 -13.77 -2.07 4.08
C PHE A 375 -15.28 -1.93 3.95
N GLU A 376 -16.00 -1.68 5.04
CA GLU A 376 -17.44 -1.46 4.98
C GLU A 376 -17.80 -0.32 4.00
N ILE A 377 -17.14 0.82 4.12
CA ILE A 377 -17.37 1.99 3.28
C ILE A 377 -17.10 1.67 1.80
N ALA A 378 -15.96 1.03 1.51
CA ALA A 378 -15.59 0.64 0.14
C ALA A 378 -16.61 -0.34 -0.45
N LEU A 379 -16.99 -1.39 0.29
CA LEU A 379 -17.93 -2.41 -0.15
C LEU A 379 -19.31 -1.82 -0.44
N ARG A 380 -19.83 -0.94 0.44
CA ARG A 380 -21.12 -0.26 0.20
C ARG A 380 -21.06 0.64 -1.03
N LYS A 381 -20.00 1.43 -1.20
CA LYS A 381 -19.83 2.35 -2.34
C LYS A 381 -19.65 1.62 -3.67
N MET A 382 -18.92 0.50 -3.65
CA MET A 382 -18.54 -0.24 -4.85
C MET A 382 -19.41 -1.46 -5.15
N ASN A 383 -20.45 -1.74 -4.34
CA ASN A 383 -21.25 -2.98 -4.43
C ASN A 383 -21.67 -3.34 -5.86
N LYS A 384 -22.16 -2.37 -6.65
CA LYS A 384 -22.59 -2.59 -8.05
C LYS A 384 -21.46 -2.95 -9.02
N LYS A 385 -20.21 -2.63 -8.66
CA LYS A 385 -18.99 -2.85 -9.45
C LYS A 385 -18.30 -4.17 -9.07
N LEU A 386 -18.47 -4.64 -7.84
CA LEU A 386 -17.84 -5.85 -7.30
C LEU A 386 -18.67 -7.10 -7.59
N ARG A 387 -18.82 -7.44 -8.88
CA ARG A 387 -19.66 -8.58 -9.33
C ARG A 387 -18.97 -9.93 -9.19
N TYR A 388 -17.64 -9.93 -9.11
CA TYR A 388 -16.81 -11.13 -9.12
C TYR A 388 -16.08 -11.35 -7.81
N VAL A 389 -16.36 -10.57 -6.76
CA VAL A 389 -15.93 -10.88 -5.39
C VAL A 389 -17.10 -11.52 -4.68
N SER A 390 -16.98 -12.78 -4.25
CA SER A 390 -18.07 -13.50 -3.57
C SER A 390 -17.86 -13.59 -2.07
N ASP A 391 -16.61 -13.69 -1.62
CA ASP A 391 -16.27 -13.88 -0.22
C ASP A 391 -15.07 -13.03 0.18
N ILE A 392 -15.11 -12.48 1.40
CA ILE A 392 -13.98 -11.82 2.04
C ILE A 392 -13.72 -12.47 3.39
N MET A 393 -12.51 -12.99 3.57
CA MET A 393 -11.99 -13.53 4.82
C MET A 393 -11.09 -12.50 5.48
N PHE A 394 -11.55 -11.92 6.59
CA PHE A 394 -10.72 -11.13 7.49
C PHE A 394 -10.01 -12.06 8.47
N ALA A 395 -8.73 -12.35 8.20
CA ALA A 395 -7.94 -13.27 8.99
C ALA A 395 -7.11 -12.56 10.08
N TYR A 396 -7.05 -13.16 11.28
CA TYR A 396 -6.30 -12.65 12.44
C TYR A 396 -6.79 -11.30 13.00
N PHE A 397 -8.06 -10.96 12.78
CA PHE A 397 -8.70 -9.80 13.42
C PHE A 397 -9.34 -10.21 14.75
N HIS A 398 -9.17 -9.37 15.77
CA HIS A 398 -9.89 -9.50 17.04
C HIS A 398 -11.33 -9.03 16.87
N GLN A 399 -11.52 -7.95 16.13
CA GLN A 399 -12.85 -7.49 15.71
C GLN A 399 -13.53 -8.54 14.83
N GLN A 400 -14.81 -8.79 15.09
CA GLN A 400 -15.60 -9.85 14.43
C GLN A 400 -16.73 -9.30 13.57
N LYS A 401 -16.65 -8.01 13.19
CA LYS A 401 -17.65 -7.33 12.37
C LYS A 401 -17.00 -6.36 11.39
N CYS A 402 -17.53 -6.34 10.17
CA CYS A 402 -17.23 -5.34 9.15
C CYS A 402 -18.51 -4.55 8.89
N GLY A 403 -18.67 -3.42 9.59
CA GLY A 403 -19.96 -2.75 9.72
C GLY A 403 -20.94 -3.58 10.53
N ASP A 404 -22.14 -3.80 9.98
CA ASP A 404 -23.16 -4.62 10.63
C ASP A 404 -22.98 -6.13 10.39
N ALA A 405 -22.14 -6.52 9.41
CA ALA A 405 -21.94 -7.91 9.01
C ALA A 405 -20.89 -8.61 9.88
N GLY A 406 -21.28 -9.68 10.56
CA GLY A 406 -20.40 -10.59 11.27
C GLY A 406 -19.95 -11.79 10.44
N ASN A 407 -19.31 -12.77 11.08
CA ASN A 407 -18.86 -13.99 10.42
C ASN A 407 -20.05 -14.82 9.88
N GLY A 408 -20.06 -15.05 8.57
CA GLY A 408 -21.11 -15.77 7.85
C GLY A 408 -22.22 -14.88 7.29
N ASP A 409 -22.27 -13.61 7.70
CA ASP A 409 -23.24 -12.63 7.21
C ASP A 409 -22.83 -12.08 5.84
N TYR A 410 -23.74 -11.31 5.23
CA TYR A 410 -23.51 -10.63 3.95
C TYR A 410 -23.44 -9.12 4.14
N LEU A 411 -22.53 -8.49 3.42
CA LEU A 411 -22.52 -7.05 3.22
C LEU A 411 -22.77 -6.79 1.72
N GLY A 412 -24.00 -6.41 1.38
CA GLY A 412 -24.46 -6.47 -0.01
C GLY A 412 -24.56 -7.93 -0.45
N ASP A 413 -23.93 -8.27 -1.59
CA ASP A 413 -23.92 -9.63 -2.13
C ASP A 413 -22.66 -10.43 -1.73
N ILE A 414 -21.78 -9.84 -0.92
CA ILE A 414 -20.48 -10.39 -0.55
C ILE A 414 -20.57 -11.02 0.84
N LYS A 415 -20.15 -12.28 0.95
CA LYS A 415 -20.11 -13.01 2.22
C LYS A 415 -18.88 -12.65 3.04
N ILE A 416 -19.08 -12.28 4.30
CA ILE A 416 -18.02 -11.87 5.21
C ILE A 416 -17.65 -13.04 6.13
N HIS A 417 -16.36 -13.28 6.30
CA HIS A 417 -15.83 -14.28 7.22
C HIS A 417 -14.78 -13.68 8.15
N PHE A 418 -14.74 -14.18 9.38
CA PHE A 418 -13.68 -13.92 10.34
C PHE A 418 -13.17 -15.24 10.88
N ALA A 419 -11.86 -15.47 10.80
CA ALA A 419 -11.23 -16.67 11.33
C ALA A 419 -9.73 -16.49 11.57
N LEU A 420 -9.16 -17.39 12.37
CA LEU A 420 -7.73 -17.68 12.28
C LEU A 420 -7.55 -18.67 11.14
N ARG A 421 -7.12 -18.18 9.98
CA ARG A 421 -6.97 -18.98 8.76
C ARG A 421 -5.73 -18.53 8.00
N GLU A 422 -4.88 -19.49 7.66
CA GLU A 422 -3.69 -19.22 6.87
C GLU A 422 -4.05 -18.78 5.44
N PRO A 423 -3.25 -17.92 4.79
CA PRO A 423 -3.61 -17.30 3.50
C PRO A 423 -3.88 -18.32 2.39
N HIS A 424 -3.01 -19.32 2.23
CA HIS A 424 -3.00 -20.25 1.09
C HIS A 424 -3.72 -21.56 1.38
N SER A 425 -4.38 -21.71 2.53
CA SER A 425 -5.15 -22.94 2.81
C SER A 425 -6.13 -23.23 1.68
N ARG A 426 -6.33 -24.51 1.37
CA ARG A 426 -7.23 -24.91 0.29
C ARG A 426 -8.69 -24.53 0.58
N LEU A 427 -9.42 -24.18 -0.48
CA LEU A 427 -10.86 -23.96 -0.42
C LEU A 427 -11.59 -25.30 -0.58
N PHE A 428 -11.93 -25.94 0.53
CA PHE A 428 -12.50 -27.30 0.54
C PHE A 428 -14.03 -27.35 0.45
N ARG A 429 -14.72 -26.26 0.77
CA ARG A 429 -16.18 -26.28 0.78
C ARG A 429 -16.66 -26.42 -0.66
N ALA A 430 -17.65 -27.28 -0.88
CA ALA A 430 -18.26 -27.44 -2.20
C ALA A 430 -18.74 -26.10 -2.79
N SER A 431 -19.22 -25.18 -1.95
CA SER A 431 -19.62 -23.81 -2.32
C SER A 431 -18.49 -22.91 -2.80
N ASP A 432 -17.24 -23.27 -2.49
CA ASP A 432 -16.05 -22.51 -2.82
C ASP A 432 -15.25 -23.16 -3.96
N THR A 433 -15.76 -24.27 -4.49
CA THR A 433 -15.19 -24.95 -5.65
C THR A 433 -15.10 -23.98 -6.82
N ASN A 434 -13.92 -23.92 -7.45
CA ASN A 434 -13.58 -23.04 -8.58
C ASN A 434 -13.39 -21.56 -8.26
N LYS A 435 -13.58 -21.10 -7.02
CA LYS A 435 -13.27 -19.71 -6.66
C LYS A 435 -11.77 -19.45 -6.80
N LEU A 436 -11.42 -18.26 -7.29
CA LEU A 436 -10.05 -17.78 -7.31
C LEU A 436 -9.64 -17.33 -5.92
N LEU A 437 -8.65 -17.98 -5.32
CA LEU A 437 -8.05 -17.51 -4.08
C LEU A 437 -7.16 -16.29 -4.37
N VAL A 438 -7.53 -15.14 -3.79
CA VAL A 438 -6.76 -13.89 -3.83
C VAL A 438 -6.31 -13.60 -2.42
N VAL A 439 -5.01 -13.44 -2.19
CA VAL A 439 -4.44 -13.19 -0.86
C VAL A 439 -3.71 -11.85 -0.83
N THR A 440 -3.80 -11.14 0.29
CA THR A 440 -2.98 -9.96 0.56
C THR A 440 -1.85 -10.30 1.52
N TYR A 441 -0.72 -9.60 1.39
CA TYR A 441 0.30 -9.58 2.44
C TYR A 441 0.70 -8.13 2.74
N ALA A 442 1.04 -7.87 4.00
CA ALA A 442 1.58 -6.58 4.41
C ALA A 442 3.02 -6.48 3.89
N TRP A 443 3.24 -5.52 2.98
CA TRP A 443 4.54 -5.17 2.40
C TRP A 443 5.06 -3.85 3.00
N ASP A 444 6.27 -3.46 2.60
CA ASP A 444 7.00 -2.28 3.05
C ASP A 444 7.21 -1.26 1.92
N GLY A 445 6.99 0.03 2.22
CA GLY A 445 7.09 1.12 1.24
C GLY A 445 8.51 1.39 0.72
N ASN A 446 9.55 0.91 1.41
CA ASN A 446 10.96 1.13 1.05
C ASN A 446 11.82 -0.14 1.10
N ALA A 447 11.21 -1.32 1.04
CA ALA A 447 11.93 -2.58 0.96
C ALA A 447 11.57 -3.34 -0.32
N LEU A 448 12.48 -4.22 -0.77
CA LEU A 448 12.15 -5.23 -1.78
C LEU A 448 11.04 -6.16 -1.25
N PRO A 449 10.27 -6.83 -2.13
CA PRO A 449 9.32 -7.85 -1.73
C PRO A 449 10.00 -8.89 -0.84
N GLY A 450 9.45 -9.12 0.36
CA GLY A 450 10.01 -10.02 1.36
C GLY A 450 10.79 -9.35 2.49
N ASN A 451 11.20 -8.09 2.34
CA ASN A 451 11.88 -7.29 3.37
C ASN A 451 12.94 -8.08 4.17
N GLU A 452 12.64 -8.48 5.42
CA GLU A 452 13.56 -9.20 6.29
C GLU A 452 13.96 -10.59 5.78
N PHE A 453 13.21 -11.15 4.81
CA PHE A 453 13.59 -12.32 4.02
C PHE A 453 15.03 -12.20 3.53
N TRP A 454 15.39 -11.07 2.92
CA TRP A 454 16.73 -10.86 2.34
C TRP A 454 17.86 -10.80 3.38
N GLY A 455 17.51 -10.67 4.67
CA GLY A 455 18.42 -10.78 5.81
C GLY A 455 18.49 -12.19 6.43
N GLY A 456 17.73 -13.16 5.90
CA GLY A 456 17.63 -14.52 6.44
C GLY A 456 16.60 -14.69 7.56
N CYS A 457 15.81 -13.66 7.87
CA CYS A 457 14.75 -13.73 8.87
C CYS A 457 13.46 -14.24 8.21
N LEU A 458 13.25 -15.56 8.23
CA LEU A 458 12.19 -16.21 7.45
C LEU A 458 10.79 -16.23 8.10
N SER A 459 10.66 -15.79 9.35
CA SER A 459 9.39 -15.81 10.10
C SER A 459 9.11 -14.54 10.92
N SER A 460 9.82 -13.44 10.66
CA SER A 460 9.68 -12.23 11.48
C SER A 460 8.39 -11.44 11.25
N SER A 461 7.81 -11.50 10.05
CA SER A 461 6.65 -10.68 9.66
C SER A 461 5.85 -11.34 8.52
N GLY A 462 4.87 -10.61 7.96
CA GLY A 462 4.11 -11.09 6.79
C GLY A 462 4.92 -11.11 5.50
N ASP A 463 5.92 -10.21 5.38
CA ASP A 463 6.82 -10.11 4.24
C ASP A 463 7.62 -11.40 3.97
N PRO A 464 8.44 -11.92 4.92
CA PRO A 464 9.17 -13.15 4.69
C PRO A 464 8.24 -14.35 4.59
N ALA A 465 7.11 -14.36 5.29
CA ALA A 465 6.12 -15.42 5.16
C ALA A 465 5.61 -15.53 3.71
N ALA A 466 5.31 -14.41 3.06
CA ALA A 466 4.91 -14.36 1.66
C ALA A 466 6.05 -14.77 0.71
N ALA A 467 7.28 -14.27 0.93
CA ALA A 467 8.46 -14.65 0.10
C ALA A 467 8.84 -16.13 0.25
N CYS A 468 8.53 -16.73 1.40
CA CYS A 468 8.76 -18.13 1.70
C CYS A 468 7.67 -19.08 1.19
N SER A 469 6.51 -18.56 0.80
CA SER A 469 5.37 -19.38 0.39
C SER A 469 4.99 -19.18 -1.08
N THR A 470 5.50 -18.10 -1.70
CA THR A 470 5.15 -17.64 -3.04
C THR A 470 6.37 -17.13 -3.81
N GLN A 471 6.19 -16.81 -5.10
CA GLN A 471 7.27 -16.36 -5.98
C GLN A 471 7.59 -14.85 -5.88
N ILE A 472 7.05 -14.09 -4.91
CA ILE A 472 7.14 -12.61 -4.88
C ILE A 472 8.59 -12.08 -4.91
N ALA A 473 9.54 -12.78 -4.30
CA ALA A 473 10.95 -12.37 -4.27
C ALA A 473 11.57 -12.29 -5.68
N GLU A 474 11.09 -13.09 -6.63
CA GLU A 474 11.48 -13.01 -8.04
C GLU A 474 10.50 -12.18 -8.86
N LEU A 475 9.19 -12.43 -8.71
CA LEU A 475 8.19 -11.86 -9.61
C LEU A 475 7.96 -10.37 -9.39
N HIS A 476 8.04 -9.89 -8.14
CA HIS A 476 7.74 -8.50 -7.79
C HIS A 476 9.00 -7.62 -7.72
N THR A 477 10.20 -8.21 -7.88
CA THR A 477 11.48 -7.50 -7.86
C THR A 477 11.86 -7.01 -9.26
N SER A 478 11.81 -5.70 -9.50
CA SER A 478 12.04 -5.08 -10.83
C SER A 478 13.39 -5.39 -11.48
N ARG A 479 14.41 -5.67 -10.66
CA ARG A 479 15.74 -6.09 -11.14
C ARG A 479 15.74 -7.52 -11.72
N ILE A 480 14.87 -8.38 -11.21
CA ILE A 480 14.73 -9.79 -11.61
C ILE A 480 13.69 -9.92 -12.72
N ASN A 481 12.45 -9.50 -12.46
CA ASN A 481 11.35 -9.61 -13.41
C ASN A 481 11.17 -8.30 -14.21
N PRO A 482 11.45 -8.28 -15.53
CA PRO A 482 11.28 -7.10 -16.38
C PRO A 482 9.84 -6.56 -16.41
N ARG A 483 8.86 -7.42 -16.12
CA ARG A 483 7.44 -7.06 -16.10
C ARG A 483 7.07 -6.26 -14.85
N ALA A 484 7.83 -6.38 -13.75
CA ALA A 484 7.67 -5.58 -12.54
C ALA A 484 8.31 -4.19 -12.73
N CYS A 485 7.75 -3.37 -13.61
CA CYS A 485 8.28 -2.05 -13.94
C CYS A 485 7.19 -1.01 -14.17
N GLY A 486 7.57 0.27 -14.23
CA GLY A 486 6.63 1.36 -14.44
C GLY A 486 5.90 1.33 -15.79
N ALA A 487 6.48 0.71 -16.82
CA ALA A 487 5.81 0.55 -18.12
C ALA A 487 4.68 -0.49 -18.08
N SER A 488 4.64 -1.32 -17.04
CA SER A 488 3.52 -2.22 -16.73
C SER A 488 2.51 -1.59 -15.77
N LEU A 489 2.59 -0.29 -15.46
CA LEU A 489 1.68 0.36 -14.52
C LEU A 489 0.22 0.17 -14.92
N HIS A 490 -0.59 -0.21 -13.94
CA HIS A 490 -2.03 -0.22 -14.04
C HIS A 490 -2.65 0.79 -13.07
N ILE A 491 -3.76 1.39 -13.50
CA ILE A 491 -4.55 2.35 -12.75
C ILE A 491 -5.82 1.66 -12.27
N ALA A 492 -6.07 1.71 -10.96
CA ALA A 492 -7.34 1.32 -10.37
C ALA A 492 -8.32 2.49 -10.48
N SER A 493 -9.36 2.31 -11.29
CA SER A 493 -10.32 3.33 -11.64
C SER A 493 -11.73 2.98 -11.22
N ALA A 494 -12.44 3.99 -10.71
CA ALA A 494 -13.84 3.93 -10.36
C ALA A 494 -14.67 3.48 -11.56
N GLN A 495 -14.43 4.08 -12.71
CA GLN A 495 -15.29 3.93 -13.88
C GLN A 495 -14.92 2.72 -14.73
N HIS A 496 -13.63 2.39 -14.80
CA HIS A 496 -13.12 1.44 -15.79
C HIS A 496 -12.47 0.18 -15.20
N GLY A 497 -12.46 0.01 -13.88
CA GLY A 497 -11.79 -1.11 -13.23
C GLY A 497 -10.27 -0.95 -13.28
N ILE A 498 -9.53 -2.03 -13.52
CA ILE A 498 -8.06 -2.01 -13.61
C ILE A 498 -7.62 -1.95 -15.07
N LEU A 499 -6.97 -0.85 -15.47
CA LEU A 499 -6.48 -0.63 -16.84
C LEU A 499 -4.98 -0.39 -16.87
N HIS A 500 -4.33 -0.78 -17.97
CA HIS A 500 -2.96 -0.34 -18.25
C HIS A 500 -2.91 1.19 -18.41
N VAL A 501 -1.81 1.83 -17.99
CA VAL A 501 -1.70 3.30 -17.98
C VAL A 501 -1.92 3.94 -19.36
N SER A 502 -1.55 3.27 -20.46
CA SER A 502 -1.81 3.77 -21.82
C SER A 502 -3.30 3.79 -22.13
N ASP A 503 -4.00 2.69 -21.86
CA ASP A 503 -5.45 2.57 -22.11
C ASP A 503 -6.23 3.56 -21.23
N TYR A 504 -5.85 3.67 -19.96
CA TYR A 504 -6.41 4.65 -19.05
C TYR A 504 -6.22 6.08 -19.58
N SER A 505 -5.01 6.41 -20.03
CA SER A 505 -4.69 7.77 -20.54
C SER A 505 -5.47 8.10 -21.81
N LYS A 506 -5.62 7.15 -22.73
CA LYS A 506 -6.42 7.32 -23.96
C LYS A 506 -7.88 7.64 -23.63
N LEU A 507 -8.48 6.97 -22.65
CA LEU A 507 -9.87 7.22 -22.26
C LEU A 507 -10.11 8.61 -21.65
N HIS A 508 -9.10 9.24 -21.05
CA HIS A 508 -9.26 10.50 -20.31
C HIS A 508 -8.69 11.73 -21.03
N ILE A 509 -7.91 11.53 -22.10
CA ILE A 509 -7.18 12.60 -22.79
C ILE A 509 -7.56 12.71 -24.28
N ALA A 510 -8.00 11.61 -24.90
CA ALA A 510 -8.31 11.57 -26.34
C ALA A 510 -9.65 12.23 -26.68
#